data_AF-A0A1R3IPZ0-F1
#
_entry.id   AF-A0A1R3IPZ0-F1
#
_cell.length_a   1.000
_cell.length_b   1.000
_cell.length_c   1.000
_cell.angle_alpha   90.00
_cell.angle_beta   90.00
_cell.angle_gamma   90.00
#
_symmetry.space_group_name_H-M   'P 1'
#
loop_
_entity.id
_entity.type
_entity.pdbx_description
1 polymer ?
#
loop_
_entity_poly.entity_id
_entity_poly.type
_entity_poly.pdbx_seq_one_letter_code
_entity_poly.pdbx_strand_id
1 'polypeptide(L)'
;MGASESALSGSSPSPADQITTISKRSETVDPVLEKLRSLKITSPILTTPPTEGSLTDILVRKPSSSSAQATVNPKVLLELFSMYRDWQQEKAQKISKNQEEIENKIEVADALAVKLLQRFNYSVSTMKTTSQHLSEVHTLQVELGELKGRLTEVISNCDALCKRIAAEGPEPLRSSIKPFAIATTNSTVDRSLTSVQKVTDQSSMSTETEAKLD
;
A
#
# COMPACT_ATOMS: atom_id res chain seq x y z
N MET A 1 -40.38 22.57 45.03
CA MET A 1 -40.50 21.12 45.30
C MET A 1 -40.32 20.38 43.98
N GLY A 2 -39.46 19.36 43.96
CA GLY A 2 -39.31 18.43 42.83
C GLY A 2 -37.89 18.33 42.29
N ALA A 3 -36.96 17.78 43.08
CA ALA A 3 -35.67 17.30 42.60
C ALA A 3 -35.87 15.90 42.00
N SER A 4 -35.29 15.63 40.82
CA SER A 4 -35.22 14.28 40.26
C SER A 4 -33.95 13.60 40.75
N GLU A 5 -34.14 12.51 41.47
CA GLU A 5 -33.12 11.68 42.07
C GLU A 5 -32.62 10.67 41.03
N SER A 6 -31.32 10.70 40.69
CA SER A 6 -30.66 9.58 39.98
C SER A 6 -29.93 8.72 41.00
N ALA A 7 -30.55 7.60 41.37
CA ALA A 7 -29.95 6.56 42.19
C ALA A 7 -29.03 5.69 41.32
N LEU A 8 -27.72 5.75 41.56
CA LEU A 8 -26.75 4.78 41.07
C LEU A 8 -26.71 3.60 42.04
N SER A 9 -27.61 2.62 41.86
CA SER A 9 -27.53 1.35 42.55
C SER A 9 -26.51 0.43 41.87
N GLY A 10 -25.39 0.22 42.58
CA GLY A 10 -24.72 -1.07 42.76
C GLY A 10 -24.51 -1.96 41.54
N SER A 11 -23.40 -1.77 40.85
CA SER A 11 -22.70 -2.86 40.18
C SER A 11 -21.31 -2.99 40.79
N SER A 12 -20.98 -4.19 41.24
CA SER A 12 -19.68 -4.54 41.82
C SER A 12 -18.51 -4.10 40.91
N PRO A 13 -17.38 -3.67 41.47
CA PRO A 13 -16.21 -3.39 40.67
C PRO A 13 -15.67 -4.71 40.11
N SER A 14 -15.76 -4.87 38.80
CA SER A 14 -14.89 -5.79 38.07
C SER A 14 -13.43 -5.38 38.34
N PRO A 15 -12.47 -6.31 38.39
CA PRO A 15 -11.07 -6.00 38.73
C PRO A 15 -10.32 -5.19 37.65
N ALA A 16 -11.00 -4.73 36.60
CA ALA A 16 -10.40 -4.10 35.42
C ALA A 16 -10.38 -2.56 35.46
N ASP A 17 -11.18 -1.91 36.33
CA ASP A 17 -11.20 -0.44 36.45
C ASP A 17 -10.72 -0.01 37.84
N GLN A 18 -9.42 -0.19 38.08
CA GLN A 18 -8.74 0.41 39.21
C GLN A 18 -7.95 1.61 38.69
N ILE A 19 -8.42 2.83 38.99
CA ILE A 19 -7.65 4.06 38.75
C ILE A 19 -6.36 3.94 39.57
N THR A 20 -5.27 3.62 38.89
CA THR A 20 -3.96 3.46 39.52
C THR A 20 -3.35 4.85 39.69
N THR A 21 -3.52 5.45 40.87
CA THR A 21 -2.77 6.66 41.23
C THR A 21 -1.28 6.31 41.34
N ILE A 22 -0.45 6.98 40.55
CA ILE A 22 1.01 6.78 40.50
C ILE A 22 1.59 7.17 41.88
N SER A 23 1.85 6.17 42.73
CA SER A 23 2.38 6.37 44.09
C SER A 23 3.90 6.64 44.12
N LYS A 24 4.62 6.37 43.03
CA LYS A 24 6.06 6.64 42.92
C LYS A 24 6.35 7.67 41.83
N ARG A 25 6.65 8.89 42.28
CA ARG A 25 7.36 9.89 41.48
C ARG A 25 8.76 9.32 41.20
N SER A 26 9.09 9.04 39.94
CA SER A 26 10.47 8.68 39.60
C SER A 26 11.36 9.87 39.96
N GLU A 27 12.39 9.61 40.75
CA GLU A 27 13.43 10.57 41.14
C GLU A 27 14.41 10.79 39.97
N THR A 28 13.88 10.90 38.77
CA THR A 28 14.62 11.29 37.58
C THR A 28 14.35 12.76 37.39
N VAL A 29 15.33 13.58 37.80
CA VAL A 29 15.35 15.02 37.56
C VAL A 29 15.05 15.24 36.08
N ASP A 30 14.04 16.05 35.80
CA ASP A 30 13.64 16.39 34.44
C ASP A 30 14.89 16.91 33.68
N PRO A 31 15.24 16.35 32.51
CA PRO A 31 16.41 16.76 31.73
C PRO A 31 16.37 18.26 31.38
N VAL A 32 15.19 18.88 31.35
CA VAL A 32 15.03 20.33 31.21
C VAL A 32 15.47 21.06 32.49
N LEU A 33 15.11 20.57 33.67
CA LEU A 33 15.55 21.09 34.96
C LEU A 33 17.07 20.95 35.14
N GLU A 34 17.66 19.86 34.66
CA GLU A 34 19.11 19.65 34.69
C GLU A 34 19.84 20.61 33.73
N LYS A 35 19.27 20.84 32.53
CA LYS A 35 19.74 21.88 31.60
C LYS A 35 19.64 23.29 32.18
N LEU A 36 18.55 23.60 32.86
CA LEU A 36 18.35 24.90 33.51
C LEU A 36 19.32 25.11 34.68
N ARG A 37 19.66 24.05 35.44
CA ARG A 37 20.69 24.10 36.49
C ARG A 37 22.11 24.23 35.96
N SER A 38 22.41 23.63 34.81
CA SER A 38 23.74 23.66 34.19
C SER A 38 24.00 24.94 33.39
N LEU A 39 22.96 25.73 33.11
CA LEU A 39 23.09 27.09 32.57
C LEU A 39 23.79 27.99 33.60
N LYS A 40 25.05 28.31 33.31
CA LYS A 40 25.86 29.24 34.08
C LYS A 40 25.21 30.62 33.98
N ILE A 41 24.62 31.11 35.07
CA ILE A 41 24.04 32.46 35.15
C ILE A 41 25.18 33.42 34.80
N THR A 42 25.11 34.02 33.62
CA THR A 42 26.03 35.08 33.20
C THR A 42 25.86 36.26 34.14
N SER A 43 26.92 37.04 34.33
CA SER A 43 26.89 38.24 35.15
C SER A 43 25.65 39.08 34.79
N PRO A 44 24.87 39.52 35.80
CA PRO A 44 23.62 40.24 35.56
C PRO A 44 23.88 41.42 34.63
N ILE A 45 23.01 41.59 33.62
CA ILE A 45 23.08 42.69 32.66
C ILE A 45 22.94 44.04 33.39
N LEU A 46 22.31 44.02 34.57
CA LEU A 46 22.18 45.17 35.46
C LEU A 46 23.36 45.22 36.44
N THR A 47 24.13 46.29 36.37
CA THR A 47 25.33 46.52 37.18
C THR A 47 25.05 46.98 38.62
N THR A 48 23.78 47.11 39.02
CA THR A 48 23.38 47.54 40.37
C THR A 48 22.29 46.62 40.94
N PRO A 49 22.38 46.21 42.21
CA PRO A 49 21.34 45.42 42.86
C PRO A 49 20.04 46.23 42.96
N PRO A 50 18.86 45.64 42.69
CA PRO A 50 17.58 46.31 42.98
C PRO A 50 17.50 46.56 44.47
N THR A 51 17.34 47.82 44.88
CA THR A 51 17.11 48.19 46.28
C THR A 51 15.90 47.42 46.81
N GLU A 52 16.09 46.64 47.88
CA GLU A 52 15.04 45.81 48.48
C GLU A 52 13.81 46.64 48.86
N GLY A 53 12.75 46.49 48.09
CA GLY A 53 11.44 47.07 48.35
C GLY A 53 10.37 46.01 48.15
N SER A 54 9.41 45.96 49.07
CA SER A 54 8.27 45.04 49.09
C SER A 54 7.61 44.90 47.71
N LEU A 55 7.22 43.68 47.32
CA LEU A 55 6.55 43.36 46.04
C LEU A 55 5.33 44.24 45.74
N THR A 56 4.58 44.64 46.77
CA THR A 56 3.44 45.56 46.63
C THR A 56 3.88 46.98 46.25
N ASP A 57 5.05 47.40 46.69
CA ASP A 57 5.65 48.70 46.40
C ASP A 57 6.27 48.73 44.99
N ILE A 58 6.62 47.57 44.43
CA ILE A 58 7.04 47.42 43.03
C ILE A 58 5.84 47.49 42.08
N LEU A 59 4.70 46.89 42.44
CA LEU A 59 3.50 46.84 41.59
C LEU A 59 2.76 48.19 41.50
N VAL A 60 2.77 48.99 42.57
CA VAL A 60 2.00 50.23 42.67
C VAL A 60 2.82 51.47 42.28
N ARG A 61 4.14 51.35 42.21
CA ARG A 61 5.01 52.44 41.75
C ARG A 61 4.85 52.62 40.24
N LYS A 62 4.05 53.62 39.85
CA LYS A 62 4.16 54.29 38.55
C LYS A 62 5.65 54.52 38.30
N PRO A 63 6.25 54.06 37.19
CA PRO A 63 7.69 54.14 37.01
C PRO A 63 8.07 55.62 37.10
N SER A 64 8.69 55.99 38.22
CA SER A 64 9.34 57.27 38.35
C SER A 64 10.29 57.36 37.17
N SER A 65 10.25 58.47 36.46
CA SER A 65 11.17 58.85 35.39
C SER A 65 12.61 58.85 35.91
N SER A 66 13.15 57.67 36.19
CA SER A 66 14.54 57.43 36.52
C SER A 66 15.22 57.20 35.18
N SER A 67 15.84 58.26 34.69
CA SER A 67 16.72 58.30 33.54
C SER A 67 18.01 57.50 33.77
N ALA A 68 17.94 56.31 34.35
CA ALA A 68 18.94 55.29 34.11
C ALA A 68 18.59 54.69 32.76
N GLN A 69 19.03 55.39 31.71
CA GLN A 69 19.08 54.91 30.35
C GLN A 69 19.91 53.61 30.36
N ALA A 70 19.28 52.47 30.64
CA ALA A 70 19.77 51.17 30.23
C ALA A 70 19.62 51.11 28.70
N THR A 71 20.35 51.98 28.03
CA THR A 71 20.35 52.13 26.59
C THR A 71 21.11 50.93 26.06
N VAL A 72 20.36 49.88 25.74
CA VAL A 72 20.86 48.77 24.93
C VAL A 72 21.56 49.36 23.72
N ASN A 73 22.81 48.96 23.49
CA ASN A 73 23.61 49.51 22.40
C ASN A 73 22.86 49.27 21.07
N PRO A 74 22.43 50.33 20.36
CA PRO A 74 21.59 50.20 19.17
C PRO A 74 22.28 49.39 18.07
N LYS A 75 23.61 49.37 18.04
CA LYS A 75 24.40 48.56 17.10
C LYS A 75 24.25 47.06 17.36
N VAL A 76 24.30 46.66 18.63
CA VAL A 76 24.12 45.24 19.04
C VAL A 76 22.69 44.79 18.78
N LEU A 77 21.72 45.67 19.00
CA LEU A 77 20.32 45.38 18.72
C LEU A 77 20.07 45.19 17.20
N LEU A 78 20.67 46.04 16.36
CA LEU A 78 20.60 45.92 14.91
C LEU A 78 21.25 44.62 14.42
N GLU A 79 22.41 44.26 14.97
CA GLU A 79 23.10 43.00 14.66
C GLU A 79 22.27 41.78 15.06
N LEU A 80 21.65 41.79 16.25
CA LEU A 80 20.76 40.72 16.70
C LEU A 80 19.54 40.58 15.78
N PHE A 81 18.93 41.69 15.37
CA PHE A 81 17.83 41.65 14.41
C PHE A 81 18.27 41.16 13.03
N SER A 82 19.47 41.53 12.56
CA SER A 82 20.04 41.00 11.32
C SER A 82 20.21 39.48 11.42
N MET A 83 20.87 39.02 12.48
CA MET A 83 21.13 37.59 12.70
C MET A 83 19.82 36.79 12.83
N TYR A 84 18.81 37.36 13.48
CA TYR A 84 17.48 36.76 13.56
C TYR A 84 16.76 36.74 12.20
N ARG A 85 16.88 37.79 11.39
CA ARG A 85 16.29 37.86 10.04
C ARG A 85 16.94 36.86 9.10
N ASP A 86 18.27 36.73 9.15
CA ASP A 86 19.00 35.74 8.35
C ASP A 86 18.60 34.32 8.76
N TRP A 87 18.52 34.06 10.07
CA TRP A 87 18.03 32.77 10.58
C TRP A 87 16.58 32.48 10.12
N GLN A 88 15.68 33.46 10.20
CA GLN A 88 14.30 33.31 9.72
C GLN A 88 14.25 33.01 8.22
N GLN A 89 15.07 33.69 7.43
CA GLN A 89 15.15 33.49 5.98
C GLN A 89 15.68 32.09 5.64
N GLU A 90 16.72 31.62 6.33
CA GLU A 90 17.26 30.28 6.16
C GLU A 90 16.22 29.20 6.50
N LYS A 91 15.47 29.40 7.59
CA LYS A 91 14.38 28.48 7.97
C LYS A 91 13.26 28.46 6.94
N ALA A 92 12.83 29.62 6.46
CA ALA A 92 11.82 29.71 5.41
C ALA A 92 12.28 29.00 4.13
N GLN A 93 13.53 29.22 3.71
CA GLN A 93 14.10 28.56 2.53
C GLN A 93 14.15 27.04 2.70
N LYS A 94 14.58 26.55 3.87
CA LYS A 94 14.63 25.11 4.16
C LYS A 94 13.24 24.47 4.14
N ILE A 95 12.24 25.15 4.71
CA ILE A 95 10.84 24.69 4.68
C ILE A 95 10.34 24.65 3.24
N SER A 96 10.55 25.71 2.47
CA SER A 96 10.13 25.79 1.07
C SER A 96 10.72 24.66 0.23
N LYS A 97 12.03 24.42 0.35
CA LYS A 97 12.70 23.33 -0.38
C LYS A 97 12.16 21.95 -0.01
N ASN A 98 11.92 21.72 1.28
CA ASN A 98 11.36 20.44 1.74
C ASN A 98 9.92 20.26 1.26
N GLN A 99 9.13 21.34 1.21
CA GLN A 99 7.76 21.29 0.72
C GLN A 99 7.70 20.99 -0.78
N GLU A 100 8.59 21.61 -1.58
CA GLU A 100 8.75 21.31 -3.00
C GLU A 100 9.15 19.84 -3.26
N GLU A 101 10.08 19.29 -2.46
CA GLU A 101 10.45 17.86 -2.58
C GLU A 101 9.27 16.93 -2.26
N ILE A 102 8.47 17.26 -1.24
CA ILE A 102 7.29 16.50 -0.86
C ILE A 102 6.22 16.57 -1.97
N GLU A 103 5.98 17.75 -2.53
CA GLU A 103 5.03 17.95 -3.63
C GLU A 103 5.42 17.11 -4.86
N ASN A 104 6.68 17.16 -5.28
CA ASN A 104 7.20 16.33 -6.36
C ASN A 104 7.01 14.82 -6.09
N LYS A 105 7.23 14.36 -4.85
CA LYS A 105 6.99 12.97 -4.45
C LYS A 105 5.52 12.58 -4.51
N ILE A 106 4.62 13.49 -4.11
CA ILE A 106 3.18 13.29 -4.17
C ILE A 106 2.72 13.17 -5.63
N GLU A 107 3.18 14.05 -6.52
CA GLU A 107 2.84 14.00 -7.95
C GLU A 107 3.26 12.68 -8.60
N VAL A 108 4.49 12.23 -8.31
CA VAL A 108 4.99 10.94 -8.82
C VAL A 108 4.18 9.77 -8.26
N ALA A 109 3.84 9.80 -6.96
CA ALA A 109 3.05 8.77 -6.33
C ALA A 109 1.62 8.70 -6.91
N ASP A 110 0.99 9.84 -7.16
CA ASP A 110 -0.34 9.92 -7.77
C ASP A 110 -0.33 9.39 -9.20
N ALA A 111 0.64 9.83 -10.01
CA ALA A 111 0.80 9.33 -11.38
C ALA A 111 1.04 7.81 -11.42
N LEU A 112 1.78 7.26 -10.46
CA LEU A 112 1.99 5.82 -10.33
C LEU A 112 0.72 5.09 -9.89
N ALA A 113 -0.02 5.64 -8.91
CA ALA A 113 -1.27 5.07 -8.43
C ALA A 113 -2.31 4.96 -9.54
N VAL A 114 -2.46 6.01 -10.37
CA VAL A 114 -3.36 6.01 -11.53
C VAL A 114 -2.95 4.94 -12.55
N LYS A 115 -1.66 4.85 -12.90
CA LYS A 115 -1.15 3.82 -13.83
C LYS A 115 -1.36 2.40 -13.31
N LEU A 116 -1.18 2.20 -12.01
CA LEU A 116 -1.38 0.91 -11.35
C LEU A 116 -2.86 0.51 -11.40
N LEU A 117 -3.76 1.44 -11.07
CA LEU A 117 -5.21 1.22 -11.15
C LEU A 117 -5.65 0.87 -12.59
N GLN A 118 -5.13 1.58 -13.60
CA GLN A 118 -5.42 1.29 -15.00
C GLN A 118 -4.96 -0.13 -15.40
N ARG A 119 -3.74 -0.52 -15.01
CA ARG A 119 -3.21 -1.87 -15.25
C ARG A 119 -4.06 -2.94 -14.58
N PHE A 120 -4.49 -2.71 -13.34
CA PHE A 120 -5.36 -3.64 -12.62
C PHE A 120 -6.72 -3.79 -13.31
N ASN A 121 -7.36 -2.68 -13.68
CA ASN A 121 -8.66 -2.73 -14.36
C ASN A 121 -8.57 -3.47 -15.71
N TYR A 122 -7.51 -3.23 -16.49
CA TYR A 122 -7.27 -3.98 -17.72
C TYR A 122 -7.09 -5.48 -17.47
N SER A 123 -6.29 -5.84 -16.46
CA SER A 123 -6.06 -7.24 -16.07
C SER A 123 -7.36 -7.91 -15.64
N VAL A 124 -8.16 -7.26 -14.80
CA VAL A 124 -9.47 -7.75 -14.35
C VAL A 124 -10.42 -7.95 -15.53
N SER A 125 -10.48 -6.99 -16.46
CA SER A 125 -11.30 -7.13 -17.67
C SER A 125 -10.85 -8.33 -18.52
N THR A 126 -9.55 -8.49 -18.71
CA THR A 126 -8.99 -9.61 -19.48
C THR A 126 -9.30 -10.95 -18.82
N MET A 127 -9.11 -11.03 -17.50
CA MET A 127 -9.41 -12.23 -16.72
C MET A 127 -10.90 -12.58 -16.76
N LYS A 128 -11.79 -11.58 -16.71
CA LYS A 128 -13.23 -11.77 -16.85
C LYS A 128 -13.59 -12.35 -18.23
N THR A 129 -13.01 -11.81 -19.30
CA THR A 129 -13.21 -12.34 -20.66
C THR A 129 -12.70 -13.76 -20.80
N THR A 130 -11.49 -14.06 -20.31
CA THR A 130 -10.96 -15.43 -20.33
C THR A 130 -11.82 -16.39 -19.52
N SER A 131 -12.31 -15.97 -18.34
CA SER A 131 -13.22 -16.78 -17.53
C SER A 131 -14.53 -17.06 -18.25
N GLN A 132 -15.07 -16.09 -18.98
CA GLN A 132 -16.28 -16.27 -19.78
C GLN A 132 -16.05 -17.31 -20.89
N HIS A 133 -14.97 -17.19 -21.64
CA HIS A 133 -14.62 -18.16 -22.68
C HIS A 133 -14.38 -19.57 -22.12
N LEU A 134 -13.73 -19.70 -20.96
CA LEU A 134 -13.55 -21.01 -20.31
C LEU A 134 -14.89 -21.62 -19.87
N SER A 135 -15.85 -20.80 -19.43
CA SER A 135 -17.20 -21.27 -19.12
C SER A 135 -17.90 -21.82 -20.37
N GLU A 136 -17.78 -21.14 -21.51
CA GLU A 136 -18.33 -21.60 -22.80
C GLU A 136 -17.69 -22.92 -23.26
N VAL A 137 -16.36 -23.04 -23.12
CA VAL A 137 -15.63 -24.28 -23.41
C VAL A 137 -16.10 -25.42 -22.51
N HIS A 138 -16.37 -25.15 -21.22
CA HIS A 138 -16.88 -26.16 -20.30
C HIS A 138 -18.26 -26.67 -20.73
N THR A 139 -19.16 -25.77 -21.14
CA THR A 139 -20.47 -26.15 -21.68
C THR A 139 -20.33 -27.04 -22.91
N LEU A 140 -19.49 -26.65 -23.88
CA LEU A 140 -19.25 -27.46 -25.09
C LEU A 140 -18.65 -28.84 -24.77
N GLN A 141 -17.77 -28.93 -23.77
CA GLN A 141 -17.20 -30.19 -23.32
C GLN A 141 -18.28 -31.15 -22.80
N VAL A 142 -19.28 -30.63 -22.09
CA VAL A 142 -20.42 -31.43 -21.58
C VAL A 142 -21.28 -31.92 -22.74
N GLU A 143 -21.66 -31.04 -23.68
CA GLU A 143 -22.45 -31.40 -24.86
C GLU A 143 -21.75 -32.45 -25.73
N LEU A 144 -20.44 -32.31 -25.93
CA LEU A 144 -19.64 -33.30 -26.64
C LEU A 144 -19.64 -34.67 -25.94
N GLY A 145 -19.60 -34.68 -24.61
CA GLY A 145 -19.70 -35.89 -23.80
C GLY A 145 -21.06 -36.58 -23.96
N GLU A 146 -22.15 -35.81 -23.93
CA GLU A 146 -23.50 -36.32 -24.15
C GLU A 146 -23.68 -36.90 -25.57
N LEU A 147 -23.25 -36.15 -26.59
CA LEU A 147 -23.31 -36.59 -27.99
C LEU A 147 -22.52 -37.89 -28.20
N LYS A 148 -21.33 -37.99 -27.60
CA LYS A 148 -20.53 -39.22 -27.62
C LYS A 148 -21.27 -40.39 -26.96
N GLY A 149 -21.97 -40.14 -25.84
CA GLY A 149 -22.82 -41.13 -25.18
C GLY A 149 -23.93 -41.64 -26.10
N ARG A 150 -24.70 -40.71 -26.69
CA ARG A 150 -25.78 -41.04 -27.64
C ARG A 150 -25.27 -41.80 -28.87
N LEU A 151 -24.12 -41.40 -29.42
CA LEU A 151 -23.51 -42.11 -30.56
C LEU A 151 -23.10 -43.54 -30.18
N THR A 152 -22.53 -43.72 -28.98
CA THR A 152 -22.15 -45.04 -28.48
C THR A 152 -23.37 -45.94 -28.31
N GLU A 153 -24.48 -45.38 -27.81
CA GLU A 153 -25.77 -46.09 -27.71
C GLU A 153 -26.30 -46.49 -29.09
N VAL A 154 -26.29 -45.58 -30.07
CA VAL A 154 -26.72 -45.87 -31.45
C VAL A 154 -25.85 -46.96 -32.08
N ILE A 155 -24.52 -46.90 -31.93
CA ILE A 155 -23.61 -47.94 -32.44
C ILE A 155 -23.91 -49.28 -31.77
N SER A 156 -24.14 -49.29 -30.45
CA SER A 156 -24.50 -50.51 -29.71
C SER A 156 -25.85 -51.09 -30.15
N ASN A 157 -26.84 -50.23 -30.40
CA ASN A 157 -28.14 -50.63 -30.93
C ASN A 157 -28.01 -51.23 -32.33
N CYS A 158 -27.24 -50.58 -33.23
CA CYS A 158 -26.92 -51.11 -34.54
C CYS A 158 -26.19 -52.45 -34.47
N ASP A 159 -25.21 -52.62 -33.58
CA ASP A 159 -24.50 -53.89 -33.38
C ASP A 159 -25.46 -54.99 -32.88
N ALA A 160 -26.35 -54.68 -31.93
CA ALA A 160 -27.37 -55.60 -31.45
C ALA A 160 -28.34 -56.00 -32.57
N LEU A 161 -28.72 -55.05 -33.44
CA LEU A 161 -29.54 -55.31 -34.61
C LEU A 161 -28.80 -56.20 -35.62
N CYS A 162 -27.54 -55.91 -35.93
CA CYS A 162 -26.70 -56.74 -36.80
C CYS A 162 -26.60 -58.18 -36.27
N LYS A 163 -26.39 -58.35 -34.96
CA LYS A 163 -26.38 -59.68 -34.30
C LYS A 163 -27.74 -60.38 -34.42
N ARG A 164 -28.85 -59.67 -34.24
CA ARG A 164 -30.19 -60.23 -34.38
C ARG A 164 -30.48 -60.70 -35.81
N ILE A 165 -30.12 -59.90 -36.82
CA ILE A 165 -30.30 -60.31 -38.22
C ILE A 165 -29.39 -61.50 -38.56
N ALA A 166 -28.17 -61.55 -38.02
CA ALA A 166 -27.32 -62.73 -38.17
C ALA A 166 -27.93 -64.01 -37.56
N ALA A 167 -28.64 -63.90 -36.44
CA ALA A 167 -29.28 -65.03 -35.76
C ALA A 167 -30.62 -65.46 -36.38
N GLU A 168 -31.50 -64.51 -36.69
CA GLU A 168 -32.93 -64.74 -36.99
C GLU A 168 -33.35 -64.17 -38.36
N GLY A 169 -32.43 -63.57 -39.11
CA GLY A 169 -32.73 -62.88 -40.35
C GLY A 169 -32.92 -63.78 -41.57
N PRO A 170 -33.63 -63.31 -42.61
CA PRO A 170 -33.75 -63.98 -43.91
C PRO A 170 -32.37 -64.28 -44.53
N GLU A 171 -32.22 -65.43 -45.20
CA GLU A 171 -30.95 -65.91 -45.78
C GLU A 171 -30.16 -64.88 -46.63
N PRO A 172 -30.79 -64.02 -47.46
CA PRO A 172 -30.08 -62.99 -48.21
C PRO A 172 -29.41 -61.91 -47.34
N LEU A 173 -29.95 -61.66 -46.14
CA LEU A 173 -29.45 -60.63 -45.23
C LEU A 173 -28.33 -61.17 -44.33
N ARG A 174 -28.33 -62.48 -44.03
CA ARG A 174 -27.28 -63.12 -43.23
C ARG A 174 -25.92 -63.09 -43.92
N SER A 175 -25.89 -63.19 -45.26
CA SER A 175 -24.65 -63.15 -46.03
C SER A 175 -24.09 -61.74 -46.28
N SER A 176 -24.91 -60.69 -46.11
CA SER A 176 -24.55 -59.30 -46.43
C SER A 176 -24.05 -58.47 -45.23
N ILE A 177 -24.26 -58.93 -43.99
CA ILE A 177 -23.96 -58.14 -42.79
C ILE A 177 -22.53 -58.37 -42.31
N LYS A 178 -21.73 -57.29 -42.24
CA LYS A 178 -20.48 -57.23 -41.48
C LYS A 178 -20.72 -56.48 -40.17
N PRO A 179 -20.36 -57.06 -39.00
CA PRO A 179 -20.40 -56.33 -37.74
C PRO A 179 -19.50 -55.09 -37.79
N PHE A 180 -19.92 -54.04 -37.09
CA PHE A 180 -19.10 -52.84 -36.90
C PHE A 180 -17.93 -53.17 -35.97
N ALA A 181 -16.74 -53.43 -36.54
CA ALA A 181 -15.52 -53.55 -35.75
C ALA A 181 -15.10 -52.14 -35.30
N ILE A 182 -15.25 -51.86 -34.01
CA ILE A 182 -14.68 -50.66 -33.40
C ILE A 182 -13.15 -50.87 -33.42
N ALA A 183 -12.45 -50.19 -34.33
CA ALA A 183 -11.01 -50.08 -34.24
C ALA A 183 -10.71 -49.29 -32.96
N THR A 184 -10.26 -49.98 -31.91
CA THR A 184 -9.69 -49.35 -30.73
C THR A 184 -8.38 -48.69 -31.14
N THR A 185 -8.46 -47.52 -31.77
CA THR A 185 -7.29 -46.66 -31.93
C THR A 185 -6.95 -46.13 -30.55
N ASN A 186 -6.11 -46.87 -29.84
CA ASN A 186 -5.22 -46.33 -28.82
C ASN A 186 -4.24 -45.38 -29.52
N SER A 187 -4.74 -44.30 -30.12
CA SER A 187 -3.92 -43.17 -30.49
C SER A 187 -3.79 -42.37 -29.21
N THR A 188 -2.63 -42.56 -28.56
CA THR A 188 -2.04 -41.54 -27.72
C THR A 188 -2.16 -40.22 -28.46
N VAL A 189 -3.09 -39.38 -28.02
CA VAL A 189 -3.15 -37.98 -28.40
C VAL A 189 -1.90 -37.37 -27.79
N ASP A 190 -0.79 -37.43 -28.54
CA ASP A 190 0.39 -36.61 -28.28
C ASP A 190 -0.06 -35.17 -28.43
N ARG A 191 -0.44 -34.59 -27.29
CA ARG A 191 -0.71 -33.19 -27.12
C ARG A 191 0.64 -32.48 -27.18
N SER A 192 1.20 -32.34 -28.37
CA SER A 192 2.22 -31.32 -28.63
C SER A 192 1.55 -29.97 -28.43
N LEU A 193 1.63 -29.49 -27.19
CA LEU A 193 1.48 -28.10 -26.85
C LEU A 193 2.49 -27.33 -27.71
N THR A 194 1.97 -26.50 -28.60
CA THR A 194 2.71 -25.47 -29.33
C THR A 194 3.63 -24.73 -28.37
N SER A 195 4.93 -24.99 -28.52
CA SER A 195 6.00 -24.20 -27.93
C SER A 195 5.98 -22.82 -28.57
N VAL A 196 5.49 -21.83 -27.85
CA VAL A 196 5.68 -20.42 -28.20
C VAL A 196 6.98 -19.95 -27.56
N GLN A 197 7.91 -19.60 -28.45
CA GLN A 197 9.02 -18.65 -28.32
C GLN A 197 10.32 -19.06 -27.60
N LYS A 198 11.39 -19.12 -28.41
CA LYS A 198 12.54 -18.23 -28.21
C LYS A 198 13.17 -17.84 -29.56
N VAL A 199 12.73 -16.72 -30.12
CA VAL A 199 13.52 -15.99 -31.12
C VAL A 199 14.74 -15.44 -30.37
N THR A 200 15.90 -16.03 -30.63
CA THR A 200 17.19 -15.46 -30.26
C THR A 200 17.80 -14.98 -31.56
N ASP A 201 17.65 -13.69 -31.87
CA ASP A 201 18.46 -13.03 -32.88
C ASP A 201 19.88 -12.94 -32.33
N GLN A 202 20.75 -13.86 -32.80
CA GLN A 202 22.20 -13.67 -32.76
C GLN A 202 22.65 -13.36 -34.17
N SER A 203 22.81 -12.07 -34.44
CA SER A 203 23.61 -11.53 -35.51
C SER A 203 25.09 -11.75 -35.18
N SER A 204 25.80 -12.48 -36.02
CA SER A 204 27.27 -12.56 -36.01
C SER A 204 27.80 -12.65 -37.43
N MET A 205 28.41 -11.55 -37.90
CA MET A 205 29.63 -11.53 -38.72
C MET A 205 30.11 -10.07 -38.79
N SER A 206 31.06 -9.63 -37.96
CA SER A 206 32.52 -9.70 -38.11
C SER A 206 33.12 -8.55 -38.93
N THR A 207 33.99 -7.80 -38.22
CA THR A 207 35.26 -7.16 -38.65
C THR A 207 35.24 -6.12 -39.78
N GLU A 208 35.67 -4.90 -39.47
CA GLU A 208 37.04 -4.46 -39.79
C GLU A 208 37.40 -3.12 -39.13
N THR A 209 38.63 -3.09 -38.62
CA THR A 209 39.39 -1.95 -38.13
C THR A 209 39.89 -1.08 -39.28
N GLU A 210 39.79 0.26 -39.19
CA GLU A 210 40.92 1.13 -39.55
C GLU A 210 40.75 2.56 -39.02
N ALA A 211 41.90 3.15 -38.68
CA ALA A 211 42.09 4.46 -38.08
C ALA A 211 42.55 5.49 -39.14
N LYS A 212 42.09 6.75 -39.04
CA LYS A 212 42.82 7.99 -39.41
C LYS A 212 41.91 9.20 -39.14
N LEU A 213 42.29 10.13 -38.25
CA LEU A 213 42.92 11.43 -38.57
C LEU A 213 42.31 12.11 -39.81
N ASP A 214 41.51 13.17 -39.62
CA ASP A 214 41.95 14.57 -39.44
C ASP A 214 40.91 15.37 -38.63
#